data_AF-A0A7Y9G8P2-F1
#
_entry.id   AF-A0A7Y9G8P2-F1
#
_cell.length_a   1.000
_cell.length_b   1.000
_cell.length_c   1.000
_cell.angle_alpha   90.00
_cell.angle_beta   90.00
_cell.angle_gamma   90.00
#
_symmetry.space_group_name_H-M   'P 1'
#
loop_
_entity.id
_entity.type
_entity.pdbx_description
1 polymer ?
#
loop_
_entity_poly.entity_id
_entity_poly.type
_entity_poly.pdbx_seq_one_letter_code
_entity_poly.pdbx_strand_id
1 'polypeptide(L)' 'MNNGGECVEMAGLAGLPGAVAVRDSKDPDGPVLLLTREALRTAVQAAAPTNR' A
#
# COMPACT_ATOMS: atom_id res chain seq x y z
N MET A 1 20.85 -9.23 -3.61
CA MET A 1 19.69 -8.58 -2.96
C MET A 1 19.11 -7.57 -3.93
N ASN A 2 18.12 -7.97 -4.72
CA ASN A 2 17.34 -7.02 -5.51
C ASN A 2 16.16 -6.63 -4.62
N ASN A 3 16.06 -5.37 -4.20
CA ASN A 3 14.99 -4.88 -3.32
C ASN A 3 13.66 -4.80 -4.09
N GLY A 4 13.15 -5.94 -4.60
CA GLY A 4 11.84 -6.12 -5.24
C GLY A 4 11.31 -4.86 -5.92
N GLY A 5 11.66 -4.64 -7.19
CA GLY A 5 11.48 -3.40 -7.98
C GLY A 5 10.06 -2.82 -8.15
N GLU A 6 9.14 -3.15 -7.26
CA GLU A 6 7.79 -2.61 -7.09
C GLU A 6 7.71 -1.97 -5.68
N CYS A 7 8.33 -0.80 -5.53
CA CYS A 7 8.24 -0.02 -4.30
C CYS A 7 6.90 0.72 -4.24
N VAL A 8 6.16 0.55 -3.14
CA VAL A 8 4.94 1.32 -2.84
C VAL A 8 5.20 2.24 -1.65
N GLU A 9 4.68 3.46 -1.73
CA GLU A 9 4.70 4.43 -0.62
C GLU A 9 3.35 4.41 0.10
N MET A 10 3.36 4.64 1.42
CA MET A 10 2.15 4.69 2.23
C MET A 10 2.12 5.93 3.13
N ALA A 11 0.98 6.61 3.19
CA ALA A 11 0.79 7.78 4.04
C ALA A 11 -0.57 7.76 4.75
N GLY A 12 -0.59 8.23 6.01
CA GLY A 12 -1.84 8.58 6.67
C GLY A 12 -2.37 9.92 6.16
N LEU A 13 -3.69 10.04 5.98
CA LEU A 13 -4.31 11.26 5.49
C LEU A 13 -4.83 12.13 6.64
N ALA A 14 -4.30 13.34 6.75
CA ALA A 14 -4.83 14.34 7.66
C ALA A 14 -6.29 14.67 7.26
N GLY A 15 -7.20 14.60 8.24
CA GLY A 15 -8.64 14.80 8.02
C GLY A 15 -9.44 13.52 7.79
N LEU A 16 -8.80 12.37 7.59
CA LEU A 16 -9.45 11.06 7.44
C LEU A 16 -8.80 10.02 8.37
N PRO A 17 -9.18 10.01 9.67
CA PRO A 17 -8.61 9.10 10.65
C PRO A 17 -8.81 7.64 10.24
N GLY A 18 -7.74 6.85 10.25
CA GLY A 18 -7.77 5.43 9.91
C GLY A 18 -7.69 5.12 8.41
N ALA A 19 -7.65 6.14 7.55
CA ALA A 19 -7.38 5.98 6.13
C ALA A 19 -5.86 5.95 5.84
N VAL A 20 -5.49 5.18 4.81
CA VAL A 20 -4.13 5.04 4.30
C VAL A 20 -4.16 5.22 2.78
N ALA A 21 -3.38 6.16 2.28
CA ALA A 21 -3.10 6.31 0.86
C ALA A 21 -1.92 5.42 0.48
N VAL A 22 -2.05 4.65 -0.59
CA VAL A 22 -1.00 3.80 -1.17
C VAL A 22 -0.82 4.16 -2.63
N ARG A 23 0.42 4.34 -3.10
CA ARG A 23 0.74 4.58 -4.51
C ARG A 23 2.02 3.87 -4.92
N ASP A 24 2.22 3.73 -6.23
CA ASP A 24 3.53 3.35 -6.78
C ASP A 24 4.53 4.49 -6.51
N SER A 25 5.67 4.15 -5.93
CA SER A 25 6.75 5.11 -5.65
C SER A 25 7.31 5.71 -6.95
N LYS A 26 7.34 4.91 -8.02
CA LYS A 26 7.89 5.23 -9.34
C LYS A 26 6.99 6.12 -10.19
N ASP A 27 5.70 6.23 -9.85
CA ASP A 27 4.72 7.09 -10.54
C ASP A 27 4.02 8.02 -9.54
N PRO A 28 4.63 9.16 -9.18
CA PRO A 28 4.10 10.07 -8.17
C PRO A 28 2.81 10.80 -8.56
N ASP A 29 2.56 10.95 -9.86
CA ASP A 29 1.34 11.55 -10.40
C ASP A 29 0.30 10.49 -10.79
N GLY A 30 0.63 9.21 -10.56
CA GLY A 30 -0.22 8.08 -10.81
C GLY A 30 -1.40 7.95 -9.83
N PRO A 31 -2.26 6.94 -10.06
CA PRO A 31 -3.43 6.70 -9.23
C PRO A 31 -3.04 6.34 -7.78
N VAL A 32 -3.84 6.84 -6.83
CA VAL A 32 -3.70 6.58 -5.39
C VAL A 32 -4.84 5.69 -4.93
N LEU A 33 -4.50 4.59 -4.27
CA LEU A 33 -5.47 3.73 -3.58
C LEU A 33 -5.72 4.27 -2.17
N LEU A 34 -6.97 4.58 -1.85
CA LEU A 34 -7.39 4.99 -0.52
C LEU A 34 -8.07 3.83 0.21
N LEU A 35 -7.45 3.36 1.29
CA LEU A 35 -7.88 2.17 2.02
C LEU A 35 -8.08 2.48 3.50
N THR A 36 -8.95 1.73 4.18
CA THR A 36 -8.89 1.67 5.65
C THR A 36 -7.65 0.87 6.08
N ARG A 37 -7.17 1.10 7.30
CA ARG A 37 -6.08 0.29 7.88
C ARG A 37 -6.41 -1.21 7.92
N GLU A 38 -7.68 -1.57 8.10
CA GLU A 38 -8.13 -2.97 8.10
C GLU A 38 -8.03 -3.57 6.70
N ALA A 39 -8.56 -2.90 5.68
CA ALA A 39 -8.48 -3.36 4.30
C ALA A 39 -7.02 -3.50 3.82
N LEU A 40 -6.15 -2.56 4.20
CA LEU A 40 -4.73 -2.64 3.91
C LEU A 40 -4.08 -3.89 4.54
N ARG A 41 -4.40 -4.20 5.81
CA ARG A 41 -3.87 -5.40 6.47
C ARG A 41 -4.33 -6.67 5.76
N THR A 42 -5.61 -6.77 5.41
CA THR A 42 -6.15 -7.91 4.67
C THR A 42 -5.46 -8.07 3.31
N ALA A 43 -5.24 -6.97 2.58
CA ALA A 43 -4.57 -7.00 1.29
C ALA A 43 -3.12 -7.49 1.40
N VAL A 44 -2.35 -6.98 2.37
CA VAL A 44 -0.96 -7.40 2.59
C VAL A 44 -0.88 -8.87 2.99
N GLN A 45 -1.79 -9.34 3.83
CA GLN A 45 -1.87 -10.76 4.21
C GLN A 45 -2.21 -11.66 3.01
N ALA A 46 -3.10 -11.21 2.13
CA ALA A 46 -3.45 -11.95 0.92
C ALA A 46 -2.31 -11.97 -0.12
N ALA A 47 -1.51 -10.91 -0.18
CA ALA A 47 -0.38 -10.78 -1.10
C ALA A 47 0.89 -11.50 -0.63
N ALA A 48 0.99 -11.83 0.67
CA ALA A 48 2.11 -12.60 1.19
C ALA A 48 2.17 -13.97 0.48
N PRO A 49 3.36 -14.42 0.04
CA PRO A 49 3.49 -15.70 -0.62
C PRO A 49 2.97 -16.79 0.31
N THR A 50 1.91 -17.46 -0.13
CA THR A 50 1.43 -18.66 0.56
C THR A 50 2.51 -19.71 0.34
N ASN A 51 3.19 -20.13 1.40
CA ASN A 51 4.09 -21.28 1.33
C ASN A 51 3.26 -22.54 1.04
N ARG A 52 3.04 -22.81 -0.24
CA ARG A 52 2.57 -24.07 -0.81
C ARG A 52 3.54 -24.51 -1.90
#